data_AF-A0A954CMX8-F1
#
_entry.id   AF-A0A954CMX8-F1
#
_cell.length_a   1.000
_cell.length_b   1.000
_cell.length_c   1.000
_cell.angle_alpha   90.00
_cell.angle_beta   90.00
_cell.angle_gamma   90.00
#
_symmetry.space_group_name_H-M   'P 1'
#
loop_
_entity.id
_entity.type
_entity.pdbx_description
1 polymer ?
#
loop_
_entity_poly.entity_id
_entity_poly.type
_entity_poly.pdbx_seq_one_letter_code
_entity_poly.pdbx_strand_id
1 'polypeptide(L)'
;DDDATGSAYVFGRGAGGWTEQAVLRAAGAEPIDLFGASVAIDGDTIVVGATGEDGGLPGIDPDGSDNTKARSGAAYVFVRTGTTWAQQAYIKASNPSGSDYFGTSVAVFGDTAIVGAPLEDSSANGIDGDQGGGAADAGAAYVFVRTGGTWTQQAYVKAAHSGAGDLFGSSVAIDGTTAVVGAPGEDSAATGVNGSQTNNASNAAGAAYVFVHDGTSWSQQAFLKASNTGGGDEFGKSVSVFGDEIAVGANSEDSSSLDINVGESDNSDSNSGAVYVFERSGSTWGSPVYVKSWYGSEWFGHSVSLGDESLVVGADRDSHGGTGIDSDPDFFPGHNFSGATFSFAVEARGIGRSGCPGEDRPQLTGVVSATSGFELDCPELTEPCFVNRVMLFGACDRIGVMVPPPLGCDPDCLLVVGPIWGSAGRLVVGPGLPLGLELCVQCGCVAAPSFLCVNLSEGRRILVGP
;
A
#
# COMPACT_ATOMS: atom_id res chain seq x y z
N ASP A 1 -33.54 -19.39 -5.52
CA ASP A 1 -33.98 -18.08 -5.02
C ASP A 1 -33.06 -17.12 -5.74
N ASP A 2 -33.44 -16.81 -6.98
CA ASP A 2 -32.49 -16.46 -8.06
C ASP A 2 -32.44 -14.95 -8.31
N ASP A 3 -32.88 -14.15 -7.34
CA ASP A 3 -32.97 -12.71 -7.45
C ASP A 3 -31.67 -12.07 -6.97
N ALA A 4 -30.63 -12.15 -7.81
CA ALA A 4 -29.30 -11.53 -7.61
C ALA A 4 -29.35 -9.99 -7.69
N THR A 5 -30.30 -9.37 -6.99
CA THR A 5 -30.49 -7.91 -6.88
C THR A 5 -29.33 -7.23 -6.15
N GLY A 6 -28.73 -7.92 -5.16
CA GLY A 6 -27.56 -7.46 -4.42
C GLY A 6 -27.87 -6.62 -3.17
N SER A 7 -26.87 -6.38 -2.32
CA SER A 7 -26.96 -5.58 -1.07
C SER A 7 -25.56 -5.17 -0.61
N ALA A 8 -25.45 -4.02 0.07
CA ALA A 8 -24.22 -3.61 0.75
C ALA A 8 -24.47 -3.47 2.27
N TYR A 9 -23.55 -3.96 3.08
CA TYR A 9 -23.68 -4.01 4.55
C TYR A 9 -22.72 -3.03 5.20
N VAL A 10 -23.22 -2.23 6.14
CA VAL A 10 -22.39 -1.25 6.86
C VAL A 10 -22.16 -1.75 8.28
N PHE A 11 -20.89 -1.97 8.62
CA PHE A 11 -20.47 -2.31 9.99
C PHE A 11 -19.78 -1.11 10.63
N GLY A 12 -20.16 -0.81 11.86
CA GLY A 12 -19.51 0.22 12.68
C GLY A 12 -18.73 -0.40 13.81
N ARG A 13 -17.55 0.16 14.12
CA ARG A 13 -16.72 -0.26 15.24
C ARG A 13 -17.04 0.59 16.48
N GLY A 14 -17.54 -0.05 17.53
CA GLY A 14 -17.75 0.55 18.85
C GLY A 14 -16.85 -0.08 19.93
N ALA A 15 -17.05 0.34 21.18
CA ALA A 15 -16.31 -0.21 22.33
C ALA A 15 -16.47 -1.73 22.51
N GLY A 16 -17.58 -2.29 22.02
CA GLY A 16 -17.88 -3.73 22.06
C GLY A 16 -17.47 -4.51 20.80
N GLY A 17 -16.76 -3.89 19.85
CA GLY A 17 -16.40 -4.51 18.58
C GLY A 17 -17.27 -4.02 17.41
N TRP A 18 -17.34 -4.84 16.36
CA TRP A 18 -18.10 -4.53 15.14
C TRP A 18 -19.57 -4.90 15.28
N THR A 19 -20.45 -3.99 14.87
CA THR A 19 -21.89 -4.22 14.81
C THR A 19 -22.44 -3.76 13.47
N GLU A 20 -23.35 -4.54 12.88
CA GLU A 20 -24.09 -4.11 11.69
C GLU A 20 -24.94 -2.87 12.05
N GLN A 21 -24.72 -1.77 11.32
CA GLN A 21 -25.42 -0.49 11.50
C GLN A 21 -26.54 -0.31 10.48
N ALA A 22 -26.36 -0.81 9.25
CA ALA A 22 -27.32 -0.68 8.18
C ALA A 22 -27.11 -1.73 7.08
N VAL A 23 -28.20 -2.04 6.37
CA VAL A 23 -28.16 -2.70 5.06
C VAL A 23 -28.63 -1.70 4.03
N LEU A 24 -27.80 -1.43 3.03
CA LEU A 24 -28.09 -0.55 1.91
C LEU A 24 -28.63 -1.40 0.76
N ARG A 25 -29.66 -0.89 0.10
CA ARG A 25 -30.33 -1.51 -1.04
C ARG A 25 -30.63 -0.43 -2.07
N ALA A 26 -30.47 -0.75 -3.36
CA ALA A 26 -30.97 0.10 -4.42
C ALA A 26 -32.50 0.16 -4.38
N ALA A 27 -33.05 1.36 -4.54
CA ALA A 27 -34.47 1.54 -4.73
C ALA A 27 -34.86 1.02 -6.12
N GLY A 28 -35.77 0.04 -6.19
CA GLY A 28 -36.20 -0.53 -7.48
C GLY A 28 -35.31 -1.65 -8.02
N ALA A 29 -34.38 -2.19 -7.23
CA ALA A 29 -33.45 -3.22 -7.69
C ALA A 29 -34.15 -4.42 -8.35
N GLU A 30 -33.72 -4.74 -9.55
CA GLU A 30 -34.17 -5.88 -10.34
C GLU A 30 -33.18 -7.06 -10.23
N PRO A 31 -33.62 -8.29 -10.53
CA PRO A 31 -32.72 -9.43 -10.55
C PRO A 31 -31.53 -9.19 -11.47
N ILE A 32 -30.32 -9.43 -10.96
CA ILE A 32 -29.05 -9.33 -11.72
C ILE A 32 -28.59 -7.88 -11.91
N ASP A 33 -29.12 -6.91 -11.16
CA ASP A 33 -28.53 -5.56 -11.06
C ASP A 33 -27.16 -5.55 -10.35
N LEU A 34 -26.90 -6.58 -9.54
CA LEU A 34 -25.63 -6.77 -8.83
C LEU A 34 -25.26 -5.59 -7.93
N PHE A 35 -26.23 -5.00 -7.22
CA PHE A 35 -25.95 -3.94 -6.24
C PHE A 35 -24.99 -4.44 -5.15
N GLY A 36 -23.93 -3.69 -4.88
CA GLY A 36 -22.87 -4.13 -3.97
C GLY A 36 -21.75 -4.91 -4.64
N ALA A 37 -21.73 -4.98 -5.98
CA ALA A 37 -20.60 -5.54 -6.74
C ALA A 37 -19.28 -4.80 -6.46
N SER A 38 -19.36 -3.50 -6.18
CA SER A 38 -18.25 -2.66 -5.75
C SER A 38 -18.71 -1.70 -4.66
N VAL A 39 -17.83 -1.41 -3.70
CA VAL A 39 -18.12 -0.49 -2.59
C VAL A 39 -16.89 0.38 -2.28
N ALA A 40 -17.14 1.65 -1.96
CA ALA A 40 -16.13 2.56 -1.42
C ALA A 40 -16.75 3.40 -0.31
N ILE A 41 -15.94 3.74 0.70
CA ILE A 41 -16.37 4.55 1.85
C ILE A 41 -15.28 5.57 2.20
N ASP A 42 -15.69 6.82 2.37
CA ASP A 42 -14.88 7.85 3.02
C ASP A 42 -15.76 8.68 3.96
N GLY A 43 -15.35 8.74 5.23
CA GLY A 43 -16.08 9.41 6.29
C GLY A 43 -17.56 8.99 6.37
N ASP A 44 -18.43 9.94 6.00
CA ASP A 44 -19.90 9.79 6.01
C ASP A 44 -20.49 9.52 4.63
N THR A 45 -19.68 9.22 3.61
CA THR A 45 -20.11 8.94 2.23
C THR A 45 -19.77 7.52 1.83
N ILE A 46 -20.75 6.79 1.31
CA ILE A 46 -20.56 5.46 0.69
C ILE A 46 -20.97 5.56 -0.78
N VAL A 47 -20.19 4.95 -1.66
CA VAL A 47 -20.56 4.71 -3.06
C VAL A 47 -20.67 3.21 -3.28
N VAL A 48 -21.75 2.77 -3.91
CA VAL A 48 -22.02 1.36 -4.22
C VAL A 48 -22.30 1.20 -5.70
N GLY A 49 -21.57 0.32 -6.38
CA GLY A 49 -21.83 -0.05 -7.76
C GLY A 49 -22.95 -1.08 -7.88
N ALA A 50 -23.77 -0.93 -8.91
CA ALA A 50 -24.76 -1.90 -9.38
C ALA A 50 -24.49 -2.13 -10.88
N THR A 51 -23.43 -2.88 -11.15
CA THR A 51 -22.85 -2.97 -12.49
C THR A 51 -23.78 -3.62 -13.52
N GLY A 52 -24.76 -4.41 -13.06
CA GLY A 52 -25.72 -5.09 -13.92
C GLY A 52 -27.01 -4.31 -14.16
N GLU A 53 -27.17 -3.14 -13.53
CA GLU A 53 -28.39 -2.35 -13.60
C GLU A 53 -28.71 -1.86 -15.02
N ASP A 54 -29.99 -1.91 -15.38
CA ASP A 54 -30.48 -1.56 -16.71
C ASP A 54 -30.94 -0.10 -16.75
N GLY A 55 -30.73 0.60 -17.87
CA GLY A 55 -31.27 1.95 -18.09
C GLY A 55 -30.48 2.88 -19.00
N GLY A 56 -31.18 3.51 -19.95
CA GLY A 56 -30.62 4.43 -20.94
C GLY A 56 -30.76 5.92 -20.61
N LEU A 57 -31.42 6.29 -19.52
CA LEU A 57 -31.50 7.68 -19.07
C LEU A 57 -30.18 8.10 -18.38
N PRO A 58 -29.48 9.15 -18.87
CA PRO A 58 -28.18 9.55 -18.34
C PRO A 58 -28.27 10.42 -17.09
N GLY A 59 -27.16 10.53 -16.36
CA GLY A 59 -26.92 11.56 -15.36
C GLY A 59 -27.35 11.18 -13.94
N ILE A 60 -27.78 12.19 -13.17
CA ILE A 60 -28.04 12.09 -11.73
C ILE A 60 -29.54 12.05 -11.46
N ASP A 61 -29.95 11.06 -10.67
CA ASP A 61 -31.32 10.73 -10.33
C ASP A 61 -32.29 10.64 -11.54
N PRO A 62 -31.94 9.91 -12.62
CA PRO A 62 -32.91 9.62 -13.68
C PRO A 62 -34.03 8.68 -13.16
N ASP A 63 -35.04 8.45 -13.99
CA ASP A 63 -36.10 7.48 -13.69
C ASP A 63 -35.53 6.06 -13.63
N GLY A 64 -35.30 5.56 -12.43
CA GLY A 64 -34.74 4.21 -12.18
C GLY A 64 -35.68 3.04 -12.48
N SER A 65 -36.78 3.28 -13.20
CA SER A 65 -37.60 2.22 -13.81
C SER A 65 -37.32 2.01 -15.30
N ASP A 66 -36.41 2.80 -15.86
CA ASP A 66 -35.99 2.67 -17.24
C ASP A 66 -35.07 1.45 -17.43
N ASN A 67 -35.53 0.45 -18.18
CA ASN A 67 -34.74 -0.75 -18.51
C ASN A 67 -34.40 -0.82 -20.02
N THR A 68 -34.27 0.34 -20.69
CA THR A 68 -34.06 0.39 -22.15
C THR A 68 -32.65 0.00 -22.61
N LYS A 69 -31.67 -0.05 -21.69
CA LYS A 69 -30.27 -0.42 -21.97
C LYS A 69 -29.76 -1.44 -20.95
N ALA A 70 -29.74 -2.69 -21.37
CA ALA A 70 -29.31 -3.81 -20.54
C ALA A 70 -27.85 -3.64 -20.06
N ARG A 71 -27.59 -3.82 -18.76
CA ARG A 71 -26.27 -3.78 -18.12
C ARG A 71 -25.46 -2.53 -18.45
N SER A 72 -26.16 -1.42 -18.56
CA SER A 72 -25.51 -0.10 -18.69
C SER A 72 -24.87 0.31 -17.36
N GLY A 73 -25.38 -0.24 -16.24
CA GLY A 73 -24.83 -0.14 -14.91
C GLY A 73 -25.13 1.18 -14.21
N ALA A 74 -25.01 1.19 -12.89
CA ALA A 74 -25.27 2.36 -12.06
C ALA A 74 -24.32 2.44 -10.85
N ALA A 75 -24.26 3.62 -10.23
CA ALA A 75 -23.69 3.81 -8.91
C ALA A 75 -24.68 4.54 -7.99
N TYR A 76 -24.65 4.20 -6.71
CA TYR A 76 -25.53 4.77 -5.70
C TYR A 76 -24.71 5.39 -4.59
N VAL A 77 -25.03 6.63 -4.23
CA VAL A 77 -24.36 7.34 -3.14
C VAL A 77 -25.25 7.35 -1.91
N PHE A 78 -24.71 6.94 -0.77
CA PHE A 78 -25.37 7.02 0.53
C PHE A 78 -24.58 7.95 1.45
N VAL A 79 -25.31 8.77 2.22
CA VAL A 79 -24.71 9.68 3.20
C VAL A 79 -25.26 9.39 4.59
N ARG A 80 -24.37 9.42 5.58
CA ARG A 80 -24.72 9.27 6.98
C ARG A 80 -25.07 10.62 7.59
N THR A 81 -26.19 10.67 8.30
CA THR A 81 -26.52 11.76 9.23
C THR A 81 -26.80 11.15 10.60
N GLY A 82 -25.91 11.41 11.57
CA GLY A 82 -25.93 10.74 12.86
C GLY A 82 -25.64 9.25 12.70
N THR A 83 -26.63 8.39 12.96
CA THR A 83 -26.52 6.93 12.80
C THR A 83 -27.28 6.41 11.58
N THR A 84 -27.93 7.27 10.82
CA THR A 84 -28.81 6.87 9.72
C THR A 84 -28.13 7.10 8.38
N TRP A 85 -28.10 6.07 7.55
CA TRP A 85 -27.70 6.16 6.15
C TRP A 85 -28.92 6.41 5.27
N ALA A 86 -28.80 7.35 4.34
CA ALA A 86 -29.82 7.63 3.34
C ALA A 86 -29.19 7.73 1.96
N GLN A 87 -29.87 7.22 0.93
CA GLN A 87 -29.46 7.43 -0.46
C GLN A 87 -29.54 8.92 -0.78
N GLN A 88 -28.44 9.48 -1.27
CA GLN A 88 -28.32 10.86 -1.70
C GLN A 88 -28.36 11.00 -3.21
N ALA A 89 -27.89 10.00 -3.96
CA ALA A 89 -27.92 10.01 -5.42
C ALA A 89 -27.99 8.58 -6.00
N TYR A 90 -28.65 8.46 -7.14
CA TYR A 90 -28.55 7.37 -8.11
C TYR A 90 -27.90 7.95 -9.38
N ILE A 91 -26.83 7.31 -9.85
CA ILE A 91 -25.93 7.87 -10.85
C ILE A 91 -25.82 6.90 -12.03
N LYS A 92 -26.08 7.43 -13.23
CA LYS A 92 -25.82 6.80 -14.52
C LYS A 92 -24.70 7.56 -15.24
N ALA A 93 -23.99 6.88 -16.13
CA ALA A 93 -23.06 7.53 -17.06
C ALA A 93 -23.74 8.66 -17.84
N SER A 94 -22.97 9.64 -18.33
CA SER A 94 -23.51 10.70 -19.22
C SER A 94 -23.93 10.18 -20.60
N ASN A 95 -23.43 9.01 -20.99
CA ASN A 95 -23.62 8.36 -22.29
C ASN A 95 -23.93 6.85 -22.14
N PRO A 96 -24.96 6.46 -21.36
CA PRO A 96 -25.21 5.06 -21.04
C PRO A 96 -25.48 4.25 -22.31
N SER A 97 -24.66 3.23 -22.54
CA SER A 97 -24.89 2.21 -23.55
C SER A 97 -25.03 0.84 -22.90
N GLY A 98 -25.63 -0.09 -23.64
CA GLY A 98 -25.85 -1.44 -23.12
C GLY A 98 -24.52 -2.17 -23.01
N SER A 99 -24.34 -2.91 -21.91
CA SER A 99 -23.10 -3.64 -21.59
C SER A 99 -21.86 -2.78 -21.33
N ASP A 100 -22.00 -1.49 -20.99
CA ASP A 100 -20.86 -0.67 -20.56
C ASP A 100 -20.41 -0.99 -19.12
N TYR A 101 -21.28 -1.62 -18.33
CA TYR A 101 -21.04 -2.03 -16.94
C TYR A 101 -20.54 -0.88 -16.03
N PHE A 102 -21.15 0.30 -16.15
CA PHE A 102 -20.87 1.42 -15.24
C PHE A 102 -21.11 1.02 -13.78
N GLY A 103 -20.17 1.34 -12.89
CA GLY A 103 -20.21 0.88 -11.50
C GLY A 103 -19.45 -0.42 -11.25
N THR A 104 -18.74 -0.96 -12.25
CA THR A 104 -17.83 -2.10 -12.04
C THR A 104 -16.80 -1.81 -10.95
N SER A 105 -16.27 -0.59 -10.95
CA SER A 105 -15.33 -0.11 -9.93
C SER A 105 -15.79 1.26 -9.42
N VAL A 106 -15.65 1.51 -8.12
CA VAL A 106 -16.02 2.77 -7.47
C VAL A 106 -14.95 3.19 -6.47
N ALA A 107 -14.70 4.49 -6.35
CA ALA A 107 -13.85 5.08 -5.31
C ALA A 107 -14.43 6.41 -4.84
N VAL A 108 -14.16 6.80 -3.59
CA VAL A 108 -14.65 8.07 -3.02
C VAL A 108 -13.61 8.67 -2.08
N PHE A 109 -13.40 9.97 -2.17
CA PHE A 109 -12.63 10.77 -1.23
C PHE A 109 -13.32 12.13 -1.04
N GLY A 110 -13.75 12.40 0.18
CA GLY A 110 -14.53 13.58 0.56
C GLY A 110 -15.80 13.74 -0.27
N ASP A 111 -15.80 14.78 -1.11
CA ASP A 111 -16.90 15.15 -1.99
C ASP A 111 -16.67 14.73 -3.46
N THR A 112 -15.69 13.85 -3.72
CA THR A 112 -15.37 13.37 -5.08
C THR A 112 -15.52 11.86 -5.14
N ALA A 113 -16.25 11.38 -6.15
CA ALA A 113 -16.41 9.96 -6.44
C ALA A 113 -15.94 9.66 -7.87
N ILE A 114 -15.35 8.50 -8.07
CA ILE A 114 -14.97 7.97 -9.39
C ILE A 114 -15.73 6.68 -9.63
N VAL A 115 -16.28 6.54 -10.83
CA VAL A 115 -16.99 5.32 -11.24
C VAL A 115 -16.44 4.84 -12.58
N GLY A 116 -16.03 3.57 -12.64
CA GLY A 116 -15.52 2.93 -13.87
C GLY A 116 -16.61 2.26 -14.70
N ALA A 117 -16.44 2.29 -16.01
CA ALA A 117 -17.22 1.57 -17.02
C ALA A 117 -16.24 0.93 -18.03
N PRO A 118 -15.67 -0.24 -17.71
CA PRO A 118 -14.56 -0.81 -18.47
C PRO A 118 -14.93 -1.21 -19.91
N LEU A 119 -16.22 -1.41 -20.20
CA LEU A 119 -16.69 -1.81 -21.53
C LEU A 119 -17.33 -0.65 -22.30
N GLU A 120 -17.08 0.59 -21.88
CA GLU A 120 -17.58 1.75 -22.62
C GLU A 120 -16.93 1.86 -24.00
N ASP A 121 -17.78 2.01 -25.02
CA ASP A 121 -17.39 2.09 -26.42
C ASP A 121 -17.20 3.54 -26.87
N SER A 122 -15.97 4.05 -26.85
CA SER A 122 -15.66 5.32 -27.53
C SER A 122 -14.22 5.45 -27.97
N SER A 123 -14.04 6.26 -29.03
CA SER A 123 -12.72 6.65 -29.55
C SER A 123 -12.18 7.96 -28.97
N ALA A 124 -12.83 8.50 -27.92
CA ALA A 124 -12.33 9.69 -27.24
C ALA A 124 -10.95 9.42 -26.62
N ASN A 125 -10.15 10.47 -26.52
CA ASN A 125 -8.85 10.42 -25.88
C ASN A 125 -8.78 11.50 -24.80
N GLY A 126 -8.13 11.19 -23.69
CA GLY A 126 -7.97 12.11 -22.57
C GLY A 126 -9.28 12.44 -21.87
N ILE A 127 -9.48 13.71 -21.54
CA ILE A 127 -10.55 14.18 -20.65
C ILE A 127 -11.57 14.99 -21.45
N ASP A 128 -12.86 14.71 -21.19
CA ASP A 128 -14.02 15.38 -21.78
C ASP A 128 -14.05 15.36 -23.32
N GLY A 129 -13.56 14.25 -23.90
CA GLY A 129 -13.66 13.96 -25.33
C GLY A 129 -15.08 13.60 -25.78
N ASP A 130 -15.24 13.39 -27.09
CA ASP A 130 -16.51 12.97 -27.69
C ASP A 130 -16.88 11.53 -27.28
N GLN A 131 -17.97 11.40 -26.53
CA GLN A 131 -18.47 10.16 -25.95
C GLN A 131 -19.25 9.27 -26.93
N GLY A 132 -19.30 9.65 -28.21
CA GLY A 132 -20.12 8.97 -29.22
C GLY A 132 -19.42 7.85 -29.97
N GLY A 133 -19.52 6.60 -29.49
CA GLY A 133 -19.11 5.39 -30.22
C GLY A 133 -17.62 5.34 -30.60
N GLY A 134 -17.15 4.17 -31.03
CA GLY A 134 -15.78 4.04 -31.54
C GLY A 134 -15.09 2.76 -31.11
N ALA A 135 -13.92 2.91 -30.46
CA ALA A 135 -13.11 1.79 -30.03
C ALA A 135 -13.90 0.93 -29.03
N ALA A 136 -14.18 -0.32 -29.43
CA ALA A 136 -14.97 -1.24 -28.63
C ALA A 136 -14.24 -1.61 -27.33
N ASP A 137 -14.96 -1.65 -26.21
CA ASP A 137 -14.44 -2.02 -24.89
C ASP A 137 -13.16 -1.24 -24.51
N ALA A 138 -13.03 0.01 -24.99
CA ALA A 138 -11.90 0.86 -24.66
C ALA A 138 -11.97 1.32 -23.20
N GLY A 139 -13.19 1.46 -22.68
CA GLY A 139 -13.48 1.77 -21.30
C GLY A 139 -13.37 3.26 -20.97
N ALA A 140 -14.00 3.64 -19.86
CA ALA A 140 -13.99 5.00 -19.33
C ALA A 140 -14.09 5.02 -17.80
N ALA A 141 -13.70 6.15 -17.22
CA ALA A 141 -14.02 6.49 -15.83
C ALA A 141 -14.70 7.86 -15.77
N TYR A 142 -15.60 8.03 -14.80
CA TYR A 142 -16.42 9.23 -14.65
C TYR A 142 -16.19 9.80 -13.26
N VAL A 143 -15.86 11.08 -13.18
CA VAL A 143 -15.65 11.79 -11.92
C VAL A 143 -16.89 12.59 -11.60
N PHE A 144 -17.42 12.40 -10.40
CA PHE A 144 -18.56 13.13 -9.85
C PHE A 144 -18.11 13.94 -8.64
N VAL A 145 -18.64 15.14 -8.50
CA VAL A 145 -18.39 16.02 -7.36
C VAL A 145 -19.68 16.42 -6.68
N ARG A 146 -19.64 16.53 -5.35
CA ARG A 146 -20.75 16.97 -4.52
C ARG A 146 -20.58 18.43 -4.13
N THR A 147 -21.59 19.26 -4.39
CA THR A 147 -21.66 20.63 -3.89
C THR A 147 -23.03 20.88 -3.29
N GLY A 148 -23.08 21.31 -2.02
CA GLY A 148 -24.35 21.59 -1.34
C GLY A 148 -25.30 20.40 -1.24
N GLY A 149 -24.77 19.17 -1.26
CA GLY A 149 -25.56 17.94 -1.23
C GLY A 149 -26.01 17.42 -2.60
N THR A 150 -25.73 18.15 -3.68
CA THR A 150 -26.03 17.73 -5.06
C THR A 150 -24.79 17.18 -5.72
N TRP A 151 -24.90 16.00 -6.33
CA TRP A 151 -23.85 15.42 -7.17
C TRP A 151 -23.97 15.91 -8.60
N THR A 152 -22.83 16.14 -9.25
CA THR A 152 -22.74 16.48 -10.68
C THR A 152 -21.52 15.79 -11.28
N GLN A 153 -21.63 15.32 -12.53
CA GLN A 153 -20.45 14.85 -13.25
C GLN A 153 -19.51 16.04 -13.52
N GLN A 154 -18.27 15.91 -13.09
CA GLN A 154 -17.22 16.89 -13.30
C GLN A 154 -16.38 16.56 -14.53
N ALA A 155 -16.09 15.27 -14.76
CA ALA A 155 -15.23 14.86 -15.85
C ALA A 155 -15.62 13.48 -16.40
N TYR A 156 -15.43 13.32 -17.71
CA TYR A 156 -15.33 12.04 -18.39
C TYR A 156 -13.87 11.77 -18.73
N VAL A 157 -13.33 10.63 -18.29
CA VAL A 157 -11.90 10.35 -18.30
C VAL A 157 -11.63 9.08 -19.11
N LYS A 158 -10.71 9.19 -20.07
CA LYS A 158 -10.12 8.07 -20.82
C LYS A 158 -8.60 8.16 -20.79
N ALA A 159 -7.96 7.07 -21.22
CA ALA A 159 -6.53 7.08 -21.56
C ALA A 159 -6.22 8.17 -22.60
N ALA A 160 -5.00 8.73 -22.57
CA ALA A 160 -4.55 9.68 -23.60
C ALA A 160 -4.48 9.05 -25.00
N HIS A 161 -4.40 7.72 -25.07
CA HIS A 161 -4.51 6.92 -26.29
C HIS A 161 -5.42 5.72 -26.00
N SER A 162 -6.69 5.82 -26.37
CA SER A 162 -7.67 4.75 -26.18
C SER A 162 -7.55 3.68 -27.27
N GLY A 163 -7.17 2.47 -26.89
CA GLY A 163 -7.23 1.25 -27.69
C GLY A 163 -8.54 0.49 -27.46
N ALA A 164 -8.95 -0.29 -28.47
CA ALA A 164 -10.09 -1.20 -28.30
C ALA A 164 -9.67 -2.38 -27.41
N GLY A 165 -10.47 -2.70 -26.40
CA GLY A 165 -10.17 -3.76 -25.43
C GLY A 165 -9.13 -3.38 -24.37
N ASP A 166 -8.80 -2.10 -24.21
CA ASP A 166 -7.89 -1.65 -23.14
C ASP A 166 -8.53 -1.79 -21.74
N LEU A 167 -9.87 -1.81 -21.68
CA LEU A 167 -10.66 -1.97 -20.45
C LEU A 167 -10.37 -0.89 -19.40
N PHE A 168 -10.17 0.36 -19.83
CA PHE A 168 -9.92 1.48 -18.93
C PHE A 168 -11.09 1.69 -17.96
N GLY A 169 -10.82 1.83 -16.67
CA GLY A 169 -11.87 1.90 -15.64
C GLY A 169 -12.19 0.55 -15.01
N SER A 170 -11.45 -0.51 -15.34
CA SER A 170 -11.59 -1.82 -14.66
C SER A 170 -11.34 -1.72 -13.16
N SER A 171 -10.41 -0.85 -12.76
CA SER A 171 -10.14 -0.52 -11.37
C SER A 171 -9.93 0.98 -11.22
N VAL A 172 -10.39 1.55 -10.11
CA VAL A 172 -10.27 2.98 -9.81
C VAL A 172 -9.90 3.19 -8.34
N ALA A 173 -9.09 4.20 -8.07
CA ALA A 173 -8.77 4.65 -6.71
C ALA A 173 -8.62 6.18 -6.68
N ILE A 174 -8.91 6.82 -5.54
CA ILE A 174 -8.74 8.26 -5.34
C ILE A 174 -8.28 8.55 -3.91
N ASP A 175 -7.29 9.43 -3.77
CA ASP A 175 -6.88 10.03 -2.50
C ASP A 175 -6.51 11.49 -2.72
N GLY A 176 -7.12 12.39 -1.93
CA GLY A 176 -6.96 13.83 -2.13
C GLY A 176 -7.36 14.26 -3.53
N THR A 177 -6.39 14.80 -4.27
CA THR A 177 -6.55 15.24 -5.66
C THR A 177 -5.97 14.26 -6.68
N THR A 178 -5.50 13.09 -6.23
CA THR A 178 -4.86 12.08 -7.09
C THR A 178 -5.84 10.93 -7.34
N ALA A 179 -6.11 10.66 -8.61
CA ALA A 179 -6.92 9.54 -9.05
C ALA A 179 -6.06 8.57 -9.87
N VAL A 180 -6.33 7.27 -9.73
CA VAL A 180 -5.67 6.21 -10.49
C VAL A 180 -6.73 5.38 -11.18
N VAL A 181 -6.53 5.09 -12.47
CA VAL A 181 -7.42 4.25 -13.26
C VAL A 181 -6.63 3.14 -13.94
N GLY A 182 -7.02 1.89 -13.72
CA GLY A 182 -6.42 0.72 -14.35
C GLY A 182 -7.06 0.37 -15.70
N ALA A 183 -6.23 -0.13 -16.61
CA ALA A 183 -6.57 -0.61 -17.94
C ALA A 183 -5.81 -1.92 -18.21
N PRO A 184 -6.25 -3.06 -17.65
CA PRO A 184 -5.53 -4.33 -17.73
C PRO A 184 -5.39 -4.89 -19.15
N GLY A 185 -6.22 -4.42 -20.09
CA GLY A 185 -6.16 -4.83 -21.50
C GLY A 185 -5.21 -4.01 -22.37
N GLU A 186 -4.55 -2.99 -21.83
CA GLU A 186 -3.66 -2.10 -22.59
C GLU A 186 -2.45 -2.85 -23.20
N ASP A 187 -2.12 -2.54 -24.45
CA ASP A 187 -1.22 -3.36 -25.29
C ASP A 187 0.24 -2.85 -25.40
N SER A 188 0.63 -1.80 -24.67
CA SER A 188 1.96 -1.23 -24.80
C SER A 188 3.05 -2.06 -24.15
N ALA A 189 4.15 -2.20 -24.89
CA ALA A 189 5.40 -2.77 -24.40
C ALA A 189 6.29 -1.75 -23.67
N ALA A 190 5.77 -0.55 -23.37
CA ALA A 190 6.47 0.42 -22.53
C ALA A 190 6.70 -0.16 -21.13
N THR A 191 7.80 0.20 -20.48
CA THR A 191 8.09 -0.18 -19.10
C THR A 191 8.21 1.05 -18.19
N GLY A 192 7.95 0.86 -16.90
CA GLY A 192 8.09 1.91 -15.88
C GLY A 192 7.13 3.08 -16.08
N VAL A 193 7.64 4.31 -16.05
CA VAL A 193 6.81 5.53 -16.00
C VAL A 193 6.95 6.33 -17.30
N ASN A 194 5.81 6.74 -17.86
CA ASN A 194 5.70 7.67 -19.00
C ASN A 194 6.40 7.19 -20.29
N GLY A 195 6.39 5.87 -20.51
CA GLY A 195 6.77 5.31 -21.80
C GLY A 195 5.74 5.59 -22.91
N SER A 196 6.02 5.07 -24.11
CA SER A 196 5.16 5.28 -25.28
C SER A 196 3.81 4.58 -25.13
N GLN A 197 2.73 5.35 -25.08
CA GLN A 197 1.33 4.86 -24.98
C GLN A 197 0.73 4.45 -26.33
N THR A 198 1.43 4.64 -27.45
CA THR A 198 0.93 4.28 -28.80
C THR A 198 1.55 3.00 -29.34
N ASN A 199 2.35 2.32 -28.53
CA ASN A 199 2.94 1.04 -28.90
C ASN A 199 1.91 -0.03 -28.55
N ASN A 200 1.61 -0.97 -29.46
CA ASN A 200 0.67 -2.08 -29.22
C ASN A 200 1.34 -3.43 -29.48
N ALA A 201 2.57 -3.61 -28.97
CA ALA A 201 3.40 -4.79 -29.23
C ALA A 201 3.30 -5.90 -28.18
N SER A 202 2.69 -5.64 -27.02
CA SER A 202 2.56 -6.60 -25.91
C SER A 202 1.10 -6.69 -25.48
N ASN A 203 0.37 -7.65 -26.06
CA ASN A 203 -1.08 -7.72 -25.85
C ASN A 203 -1.45 -7.91 -24.36
N ALA A 204 -2.44 -7.16 -23.88
CA ALA A 204 -2.95 -7.21 -22.51
C ALA A 204 -1.84 -7.16 -21.44
N ALA A 205 -0.78 -6.40 -21.72
CA ALA A 205 0.29 -6.17 -20.77
C ALA A 205 -0.16 -5.23 -19.64
N GLY A 206 -1.19 -4.43 -19.92
CA GLY A 206 -1.93 -3.62 -18.96
C GLY A 206 -1.23 -2.33 -18.57
N ALA A 207 -1.98 -1.35 -18.10
CA ALA A 207 -1.49 -0.06 -17.65
C ALA A 207 -2.29 0.50 -16.47
N ALA A 208 -1.71 1.48 -15.78
CA ALA A 208 -2.44 2.35 -14.87
C ALA A 208 -2.15 3.83 -15.19
N TYR A 209 -3.17 4.67 -15.09
CA TYR A 209 -3.10 6.08 -15.46
C TYR A 209 -3.35 6.92 -14.21
N VAL A 210 -2.45 7.87 -13.96
CA VAL A 210 -2.55 8.78 -12.82
C VAL A 210 -3.09 10.11 -13.30
N PHE A 211 -4.18 10.57 -12.70
CA PHE A 211 -4.78 11.87 -12.94
C PHE A 211 -4.69 12.73 -11.70
N VAL A 212 -4.45 14.03 -11.88
CA VAL A 212 -4.43 15.00 -10.79
C VAL A 212 -5.40 16.13 -11.07
N HIS A 213 -6.10 16.54 -10.02
CA HIS A 213 -6.98 17.70 -10.03
C HIS A 213 -6.26 18.93 -9.47
N ASP A 214 -6.20 20.02 -10.26
CA ASP A 214 -5.51 21.26 -9.87
C ASP A 214 -6.42 22.26 -9.10
N GLY A 215 -7.63 21.84 -8.76
CA GLY A 215 -8.68 22.69 -8.18
C GLY A 215 -9.68 23.23 -9.21
N THR A 216 -9.38 23.10 -10.50
CA THR A 216 -10.28 23.50 -11.59
C THR A 216 -10.52 22.40 -12.60
N SER A 217 -9.48 21.62 -12.94
CA SER A 217 -9.51 20.63 -14.00
C SER A 217 -8.68 19.41 -13.64
N TRP A 218 -9.06 18.27 -14.23
CA TRP A 218 -8.27 17.05 -14.18
C TRP A 218 -7.25 17.04 -15.33
N SER A 219 -6.09 16.44 -15.10
CA SER A 219 -5.09 16.17 -16.14
C SER A 219 -4.36 14.86 -15.86
N GLN A 220 -3.93 14.16 -16.92
CA GLN A 220 -3.09 12.97 -16.76
C GLN A 220 -1.68 13.41 -16.33
N GLN A 221 -1.26 12.99 -15.14
CA GLN A 221 0.08 13.21 -14.62
C GLN A 221 1.05 12.09 -15.04
N ALA A 222 0.59 10.85 -15.09
CA ALA A 222 1.46 9.71 -15.40
C ALA A 222 0.76 8.57 -16.14
N PHE A 223 1.56 7.82 -16.89
CA PHE A 223 1.26 6.50 -17.42
C PHE A 223 2.21 5.50 -16.77
N LEU A 224 1.67 4.53 -16.05
CA LEU A 224 2.42 3.56 -15.26
C LEU A 224 2.34 2.18 -15.92
N LYS A 225 3.50 1.52 -15.98
CA LYS A 225 3.71 0.17 -16.50
C LYS A 225 4.61 -0.61 -15.56
N ALA A 226 4.49 -1.94 -15.59
CA ALA A 226 5.44 -2.83 -14.94
C ALA A 226 6.88 -2.54 -15.40
N SER A 227 7.87 -2.76 -14.53
CA SER A 227 9.29 -2.65 -14.90
C SER A 227 9.72 -3.73 -15.92
N ASN A 228 9.00 -4.85 -15.94
CA ASN A 228 9.21 -6.07 -16.72
C ASN A 228 7.98 -6.45 -17.56
N THR A 229 7.33 -5.46 -18.18
CA THR A 229 6.10 -5.61 -18.98
C THR A 229 6.09 -6.87 -19.86
N GLY A 230 5.28 -7.86 -19.49
CA GLY A 230 4.96 -9.07 -20.24
C GLY A 230 3.55 -8.99 -20.85
N GLY A 231 3.32 -9.70 -21.95
CA GLY A 231 1.99 -9.78 -22.55
C GLY A 231 1.09 -10.73 -21.76
N GLY A 232 -0.11 -10.28 -21.41
CA GLY A 232 -1.06 -11.05 -20.60
C GLY A 232 -0.91 -10.87 -19.09
N ASP A 233 0.03 -10.03 -18.62
CA ASP A 233 0.28 -9.81 -17.19
C ASP A 233 -0.88 -9.07 -16.48
N GLU A 234 -1.77 -8.43 -17.25
CA GLU A 234 -2.93 -7.67 -16.77
C GLU A 234 -2.58 -6.55 -15.74
N PHE A 235 -1.44 -5.86 -15.91
CA PHE A 235 -1.09 -4.74 -15.04
C PHE A 235 -2.21 -3.69 -14.99
N GLY A 236 -2.60 -3.24 -13.81
CA GLY A 236 -3.77 -2.36 -13.65
C GLY A 236 -5.06 -3.11 -13.37
N LYS A 237 -5.00 -4.44 -13.18
CA LYS A 237 -6.13 -5.23 -12.70
C LYS A 237 -6.74 -4.66 -11.42
N SER A 238 -5.86 -4.28 -10.50
CA SER A 238 -6.22 -3.64 -9.24
C SER A 238 -5.30 -2.45 -8.99
N VAL A 239 -5.86 -1.38 -8.43
CA VAL A 239 -5.11 -0.16 -8.10
C VAL A 239 -5.50 0.33 -6.72
N SER A 240 -4.53 0.89 -6.00
CA SER A 240 -4.75 1.61 -4.74
C SER A 240 -3.81 2.81 -4.68
N VAL A 241 -4.25 3.89 -4.04
CA VAL A 241 -3.47 5.10 -3.82
C VAL A 241 -3.63 5.56 -2.39
N PHE A 242 -2.53 5.95 -1.77
CA PHE A 242 -2.51 6.59 -0.46
C PHE A 242 -1.36 7.59 -0.41
N GLY A 243 -1.66 8.88 -0.24
CA GLY A 243 -0.68 9.95 -0.23
C GLY A 243 0.12 10.03 -1.52
N ASP A 244 1.42 9.74 -1.41
CA ASP A 244 2.39 9.78 -2.51
C ASP A 244 2.72 8.37 -3.05
N GLU A 245 1.97 7.34 -2.65
CA GLU A 245 2.19 5.96 -3.08
C GLU A 245 1.01 5.42 -3.91
N ILE A 246 1.35 4.65 -4.95
CA ILE A 246 0.39 3.89 -5.77
C ILE A 246 0.84 2.44 -5.81
N ALA A 247 -0.07 1.52 -5.52
CA ALA A 247 0.12 0.09 -5.74
C ALA A 247 -0.73 -0.35 -6.93
N VAL A 248 -0.12 -1.12 -7.84
CA VAL A 248 -0.80 -1.68 -9.01
C VAL A 248 -0.58 -3.19 -9.08
N GLY A 249 -1.66 -3.95 -9.13
CA GLY A 249 -1.61 -5.40 -9.29
C GLY A 249 -1.53 -5.83 -10.76
N ALA A 250 -0.76 -6.88 -11.00
CA ALA A 250 -0.65 -7.63 -12.24
C ALA A 250 -0.75 -9.12 -11.89
N ASN A 251 -1.97 -9.59 -11.65
CA ASN A 251 -2.22 -10.93 -11.10
C ASN A 251 -1.84 -12.07 -12.05
N SER A 252 -1.68 -11.76 -13.33
CA SER A 252 -1.33 -12.73 -14.37
C SER A 252 0.17 -12.67 -14.72
N GLU A 253 0.97 -11.91 -13.98
CA GLU A 253 2.43 -11.87 -14.19
C GLU A 253 3.10 -13.21 -13.87
N ASP A 254 4.06 -13.59 -14.70
CA ASP A 254 4.76 -14.87 -14.63
C ASP A 254 6.15 -14.68 -14.00
N SER A 255 6.45 -15.33 -12.86
CA SER A 255 7.80 -15.37 -12.27
C SER A 255 7.83 -16.32 -11.07
N SER A 256 8.86 -17.17 -10.99
CA SER A 256 9.10 -18.03 -9.82
C SER A 256 9.78 -17.29 -8.65
N SER A 257 9.96 -15.96 -8.77
CA SER A 257 10.58 -15.15 -7.72
C SER A 257 9.72 -15.10 -6.46
N LEU A 258 10.40 -15.20 -5.32
CA LEU A 258 9.83 -15.12 -3.98
C LEU A 258 10.31 -13.87 -3.21
N ASP A 259 11.08 -12.99 -3.86
CA ASP A 259 11.73 -11.84 -3.23
C ASP A 259 11.38 -10.53 -3.95
N ILE A 260 11.45 -9.43 -3.20
CA ILE A 260 11.20 -8.07 -3.70
C ILE A 260 12.34 -7.63 -4.61
N ASN A 261 12.01 -7.07 -5.78
CA ASN A 261 12.96 -6.60 -6.81
C ASN A 261 13.94 -7.69 -7.30
N VAL A 262 13.54 -8.95 -7.24
CA VAL A 262 14.32 -10.10 -7.71
C VAL A 262 13.51 -10.84 -8.75
N GLY A 263 14.14 -11.34 -9.81
CA GLY A 263 13.50 -12.24 -10.76
C GLY A 263 12.45 -11.61 -11.67
N GLU A 264 12.46 -10.28 -11.85
CA GLU A 264 11.54 -9.57 -12.75
C GLU A 264 11.61 -10.06 -14.20
N SER A 265 12.75 -10.56 -14.66
CA SER A 265 12.87 -11.13 -16.02
C SER A 265 12.50 -12.61 -16.11
N ASP A 266 12.26 -13.26 -14.98
CA ASP A 266 11.82 -14.66 -14.96
C ASP A 266 10.37 -14.74 -15.45
N ASN A 267 10.03 -15.80 -16.16
CA ASN A 267 8.69 -16.10 -16.67
C ASN A 267 8.40 -17.61 -16.53
N SER A 268 9.00 -18.26 -15.52
CA SER A 268 8.96 -19.72 -15.38
C SER A 268 7.79 -20.25 -14.56
N ASP A 269 7.05 -19.38 -13.86
CA ASP A 269 5.86 -19.75 -13.08
C ASP A 269 4.65 -18.90 -13.47
N SER A 270 3.65 -19.53 -14.08
CA SER A 270 2.57 -18.83 -14.78
C SER A 270 1.49 -18.29 -13.84
N ASN A 271 1.01 -17.07 -14.05
CA ASN A 271 0.00 -16.38 -13.23
C ASN A 271 0.35 -16.38 -11.74
N SER A 272 1.65 -16.34 -11.45
CA SER A 272 2.16 -16.23 -10.09
C SER A 272 1.79 -14.89 -9.46
N GLY A 273 1.64 -13.86 -10.30
CA GLY A 273 1.17 -12.53 -9.98
C GLY A 273 2.20 -11.65 -9.30
N ALA A 274 2.08 -10.33 -9.47
CA ALA A 274 2.95 -9.34 -8.87
C ALA A 274 2.19 -8.07 -8.47
N VAL A 275 2.80 -7.27 -7.60
CA VAL A 275 2.37 -5.89 -7.33
C VAL A 275 3.54 -4.94 -7.56
N TYR A 276 3.25 -3.79 -8.15
CA TYR A 276 4.21 -2.73 -8.43
C TYR A 276 3.85 -1.50 -7.61
N VAL A 277 4.77 -1.05 -6.76
CA VAL A 277 4.57 0.12 -5.90
C VAL A 277 5.38 1.29 -6.42
N PHE A 278 4.71 2.39 -6.76
CA PHE A 278 5.30 3.62 -7.26
C PHE A 278 5.24 4.70 -6.17
N GLU A 279 6.35 5.41 -5.98
CA GLU A 279 6.43 6.55 -5.06
C GLU A 279 6.55 7.86 -5.85
N ARG A 280 5.82 8.88 -5.42
CA ARG A 280 5.85 10.23 -5.98
C ARG A 280 6.83 11.10 -5.19
N SER A 281 7.76 11.71 -5.92
CA SER A 281 8.59 12.81 -5.40
C SER A 281 8.25 14.09 -6.15
N GLY A 282 7.49 14.99 -5.52
CA GLY A 282 7.00 16.20 -6.16
C GLY A 282 5.95 15.89 -7.23
N SER A 283 6.25 16.19 -8.51
CA SER A 283 5.34 15.90 -9.64
C SER A 283 5.77 14.68 -10.47
N THR A 284 6.78 13.94 -10.01
CA THR A 284 7.37 12.82 -10.76
C THR A 284 7.20 11.52 -9.98
N TRP A 285 6.91 10.44 -10.70
CA TRP A 285 6.82 9.09 -10.15
C TRP A 285 8.12 8.32 -10.42
N GLY A 286 8.63 7.64 -9.39
CA GLY A 286 9.84 6.82 -9.46
C GLY A 286 9.61 5.49 -10.17
N SER A 287 10.70 4.74 -10.39
CA SER A 287 10.61 3.33 -10.82
C SER A 287 9.86 2.51 -9.76
N PRO A 288 9.05 1.52 -10.17
CA PRO A 288 8.30 0.73 -9.23
C PRO A 288 9.21 -0.20 -8.41
N VAL A 289 8.77 -0.49 -7.19
CA VAL A 289 9.20 -1.66 -6.43
C VAL A 289 8.36 -2.86 -6.89
N TYR A 290 9.02 -3.92 -7.34
CA TYR A 290 8.42 -5.20 -7.71
C TYR A 290 8.24 -6.08 -6.48
N VAL A 291 7.00 -6.37 -6.13
CA VAL A 291 6.61 -7.10 -4.92
C VAL A 291 6.04 -8.47 -5.30
N LYS A 292 6.60 -9.51 -4.69
CA LYS A 292 6.17 -10.91 -4.82
C LYS A 292 5.79 -11.51 -3.47
N SER A 293 4.99 -12.57 -3.53
CA SER A 293 4.69 -13.38 -2.36
C SER A 293 5.87 -14.30 -2.03
N TRP A 294 6.06 -14.62 -0.75
CA TRP A 294 7.12 -15.54 -0.30
C TRP A 294 6.84 -17.02 -0.62
N TYR A 295 5.62 -17.36 -1.03
CA TYR A 295 5.18 -18.74 -1.22
C TYR A 295 5.08 -19.17 -2.69
N GLY A 296 5.14 -18.23 -3.65
CA GLY A 296 5.03 -18.52 -5.08
C GLY A 296 3.62 -18.98 -5.46
N SER A 297 2.96 -18.28 -6.40
CA SER A 297 1.61 -18.60 -6.91
C SER A 297 0.49 -18.53 -5.85
N GLU A 298 -0.75 -18.11 -6.09
CA GLU A 298 -1.57 -18.06 -7.29
C GLU A 298 -2.31 -16.72 -7.35
N TRP A 299 -2.09 -15.94 -8.42
CA TRP A 299 -2.83 -14.72 -8.74
C TRP A 299 -2.59 -13.56 -7.75
N PHE A 300 -1.38 -13.46 -7.19
CA PHE A 300 -0.97 -12.38 -6.29
C PHE A 300 -1.10 -11.02 -6.97
N GLY A 301 -1.74 -10.04 -6.31
CA GLY A 301 -2.07 -8.75 -6.93
C GLY A 301 -3.47 -8.71 -7.55
N HIS A 302 -4.29 -9.75 -7.34
CA HIS A 302 -5.70 -9.74 -7.74
C HIS A 302 -6.46 -8.55 -7.11
N SER A 303 -6.15 -8.21 -5.86
CA SER A 303 -6.60 -6.99 -5.20
C SER A 303 -5.47 -6.34 -4.41
N VAL A 304 -5.46 -5.02 -4.30
CA VAL A 304 -4.47 -4.27 -3.54
C VAL A 304 -5.14 -3.19 -2.70
N SER A 305 -4.61 -2.94 -1.51
CA SER A 305 -5.05 -1.83 -0.64
C SER A 305 -3.85 -1.26 0.09
N LEU A 306 -3.62 0.04 -0.10
CA LEU A 306 -2.63 0.82 0.63
C LEU A 306 -3.25 1.51 1.85
N GLY A 307 -2.47 1.55 2.92
CA GLY A 307 -2.61 2.48 4.03
C GLY A 307 -1.25 3.09 4.37
N ASP A 308 -1.21 3.94 5.40
CA ASP A 308 -0.04 4.76 5.75
C ASP A 308 1.30 4.02 5.86
N GLU A 309 1.29 2.83 6.48
CA GLU A 309 2.51 2.05 6.70
C GLU A 309 2.38 0.61 6.15
N SER A 310 1.35 0.32 5.34
CA SER A 310 1.03 -1.07 5.00
C SER A 310 0.36 -1.21 3.65
N LEU A 311 0.85 -2.19 2.88
CA LEU A 311 0.20 -2.71 1.69
C LEU A 311 -0.41 -4.08 2.02
N VAL A 312 -1.68 -4.25 1.68
CA VAL A 312 -2.36 -5.56 1.70
C VAL A 312 -2.60 -6.00 0.27
N VAL A 313 -2.25 -7.24 -0.04
CA VAL A 313 -2.40 -7.83 -1.37
C VAL A 313 -3.22 -9.10 -1.28
N GLY A 314 -4.24 -9.21 -2.14
CA GLY A 314 -5.03 -10.41 -2.31
C GLY A 314 -4.41 -11.35 -3.35
N ALA A 315 -4.46 -12.65 -3.03
CA ALA A 315 -4.20 -13.77 -3.93
C ALA A 315 -5.39 -14.75 -3.76
N ASP A 316 -6.48 -14.50 -4.49
CA ASP A 316 -7.78 -15.16 -4.25
C ASP A 316 -7.79 -16.63 -4.70
N ARG A 317 -6.75 -17.06 -5.41
CA ARG A 317 -6.55 -18.42 -5.88
C ARG A 317 -5.49 -19.17 -5.09
N ASP A 318 -4.85 -18.55 -4.11
CA ASP A 318 -3.81 -19.17 -3.32
C ASP A 318 -4.33 -20.44 -2.61
N SER A 319 -3.61 -21.53 -2.82
CA SER A 319 -3.88 -22.86 -2.29
C SER A 319 -2.96 -23.23 -1.14
N HIS A 320 -2.04 -22.34 -0.74
CA HIS A 320 -1.25 -22.51 0.47
C HIS A 320 -2.17 -22.45 1.69
N GLY A 321 -2.38 -23.60 2.32
CA GLY A 321 -3.17 -23.69 3.54
C GLY A 321 -2.50 -22.96 4.71
N GLY A 322 -3.29 -22.39 5.61
CA GLY A 322 -2.80 -21.74 6.82
C GLY A 322 -3.90 -21.40 7.82
N THR A 323 -3.53 -21.04 9.05
CA THR A 323 -4.48 -20.58 10.08
C THR A 323 -4.18 -19.13 10.48
N GLY A 324 -4.71 -18.18 9.72
CA GLY A 324 -4.59 -16.75 10.05
C GLY A 324 -3.20 -16.19 9.78
N ILE A 325 -2.62 -15.48 10.76
CA ILE A 325 -1.27 -14.93 10.63
C ILE A 325 -0.30 -16.10 10.78
N ASP A 326 0.35 -16.47 9.67
CA ASP A 326 1.46 -17.40 9.71
C ASP A 326 2.59 -16.77 10.54
N SER A 327 2.83 -17.37 11.69
CA SER A 327 3.81 -16.92 12.67
C SER A 327 4.94 -17.93 12.83
N ASP A 328 5.03 -18.90 11.91
CA ASP A 328 6.07 -19.92 11.93
C ASP A 328 7.46 -19.26 11.77
N PRO A 329 8.30 -19.23 12.82
CA PRO A 329 9.63 -18.65 12.73
C PRO A 329 10.59 -19.52 11.89
N ASP A 330 10.24 -20.78 11.62
CA ASP A 330 10.99 -21.68 10.73
C ASP A 330 10.66 -21.43 9.25
N PHE A 331 9.71 -20.53 8.96
CA PHE A 331 9.36 -20.06 7.62
C PHE A 331 10.24 -18.88 7.11
N PHE A 332 11.16 -18.38 7.92
CA PHE A 332 12.23 -17.46 7.48
C PHE A 332 13.61 -18.15 7.28
N PRO A 333 13.75 -19.35 6.68
CA PRO A 333 15.07 -19.97 6.57
C PRO A 333 15.78 -19.41 5.33
N GLY A 334 16.67 -18.44 5.53
CA GLY A 334 17.73 -18.14 4.56
C GLY A 334 17.64 -16.79 3.83
N HIS A 335 16.61 -15.98 4.04
CA HIS A 335 16.60 -14.61 3.54
C HIS A 335 17.44 -13.73 4.46
N ASN A 336 18.70 -13.55 4.09
CA ASN A 336 19.52 -12.43 4.54
C ASN A 336 18.80 -11.17 4.06
N PHE A 337 18.23 -10.38 4.97
CA PHE A 337 17.87 -8.99 4.69
C PHE A 337 19.13 -8.13 4.51
N SER A 338 20.04 -8.52 3.62
CA SER A 338 21.19 -7.71 3.22
C SER A 338 20.70 -6.68 2.19
N GLY A 339 20.07 -5.61 2.65
CA GLY A 339 19.66 -4.50 1.79
C GLY A 339 18.36 -3.81 2.18
N ALA A 340 17.53 -4.40 3.06
CA ALA A 340 16.35 -3.73 3.57
C ALA A 340 16.76 -2.69 4.63
N THR A 341 16.72 -1.41 4.26
CA THR A 341 16.73 -0.31 5.23
C THR A 341 15.42 -0.33 6.00
N PHE A 342 15.44 -0.91 7.20
CA PHE A 342 14.36 -0.74 8.16
C PHE A 342 14.51 0.63 8.83
N SER A 343 13.73 1.61 8.38
CA SER A 343 13.55 2.87 9.10
C SER A 343 12.47 2.66 10.15
N PHE A 344 12.84 2.40 11.40
CA PHE A 344 11.88 2.46 12.51
C PHE A 344 11.85 3.90 13.05
N ALA A 345 10.74 4.60 12.85
CA ALA A 345 10.46 5.83 13.59
C ALA A 345 9.90 5.45 14.96
N VAL A 346 10.68 5.63 16.03
CA VAL A 346 10.13 5.52 17.39
C VAL A 346 9.44 6.84 17.72
N GLU A 347 8.14 6.94 17.44
CA GLU A 347 7.34 8.04 17.97
C GLU A 347 7.01 7.74 19.45
N ALA A 348 7.85 8.22 20.37
CA ALA A 348 7.56 8.17 21.80
C ALA A 348 6.44 9.16 22.12
N ARG A 349 5.18 8.76 21.91
CA ARG A 349 4.03 9.52 22.43
C ARG A 349 4.05 9.46 23.95
N GLY A 350 4.39 10.58 24.56
CA GLY A 350 4.43 10.72 26.01
C GLY A 350 3.08 10.35 26.62
N ILE A 351 3.04 9.21 27.32
CA ILE A 351 1.91 8.85 28.17
C ILE A 351 1.92 9.82 29.35
N GLY A 352 1.08 10.84 29.29
CA GLY A 352 0.93 11.80 30.35
C GLY A 352 0.38 11.15 31.62
N ARG A 353 1.14 11.24 32.73
CA ARG A 353 0.54 11.38 34.05
C ARG A 353 1.12 12.59 34.76
N SER A 354 0.18 13.37 35.31
CA SER A 354 0.31 14.55 36.14
C SER A 354 1.34 14.38 37.27
N GLY A 355 2.28 15.34 37.44
CA GLY A 355 2.97 15.45 38.72
C GLY A 355 4.36 16.10 38.83
N CYS A 356 4.88 16.85 37.85
CA CYS A 356 6.13 17.62 38.05
C CYS A 356 6.04 19.03 37.44
N PRO A 357 6.15 20.12 38.23
CA PRO A 357 6.14 21.48 37.71
C PRO A 357 7.56 21.98 37.40
N GLY A 358 7.69 22.69 36.26
CA GLY A 358 8.82 23.56 35.96
C GLY A 358 10.03 22.85 35.34
N GLU A 359 10.15 22.98 34.01
CA GLU A 359 11.35 23.32 33.23
C GLU A 359 11.17 22.84 31.78
N ASP A 360 11.55 23.71 30.85
CA ASP A 360 11.39 23.56 29.40
C ASP A 360 12.03 22.26 28.89
N ARG A 361 11.26 21.44 28.15
CA ARG A 361 11.74 20.17 27.59
C ARG A 361 12.37 20.39 26.21
N PRO A 362 13.64 20.04 25.98
CA PRO A 362 14.15 19.92 24.62
C PRO A 362 13.56 18.68 23.94
N GLN A 363 13.06 18.86 22.72
CA GLN A 363 12.77 17.77 21.79
C GLN A 363 14.10 17.11 21.40
N LEU A 364 14.26 15.82 21.71
CA LEU A 364 15.39 15.01 21.25
C LEU A 364 14.98 14.37 19.93
N THR A 365 15.24 15.06 18.82
CA THR A 365 15.26 14.46 17.48
C THR A 365 16.67 13.98 17.21
N GLY A 366 16.84 12.66 17.04
CA GLY A 366 18.10 12.05 16.68
C GLY A 366 17.85 10.84 15.79
N VAL A 367 18.30 10.93 14.54
CA VAL A 367 18.33 9.81 13.59
C VAL A 367 19.67 9.11 13.78
N VAL A 368 19.66 7.84 14.21
CA VAL A 368 20.84 6.98 14.10
C VAL A 368 20.77 6.32 12.73
N SER A 369 21.42 6.94 11.74
CA SER A 369 21.68 6.34 10.45
C SER A 369 22.96 5.52 10.56
N ALA A 370 22.83 4.19 10.47
CA ALA A 370 23.97 3.31 10.24
C ALA A 370 23.94 2.91 8.76
N THR A 371 24.69 3.63 7.93
CA THR A 371 24.83 3.35 6.48
C THR A 371 25.70 2.13 6.17
N SER A 372 26.21 1.44 7.20
CA SER A 372 26.92 0.17 7.09
C SER A 372 26.79 -0.58 8.41
N GLY A 373 26.57 -1.90 8.35
CA GLY A 373 26.50 -2.75 9.53
C GLY A 373 27.75 -2.64 10.41
N PHE A 374 27.59 -2.83 11.72
CA PHE A 374 28.72 -2.93 12.63
C PHE A 374 29.32 -4.34 12.55
N GLU A 375 30.59 -4.42 12.13
CA GLU A 375 31.39 -5.65 12.16
C GLU A 375 32.05 -5.75 13.55
N LEU A 376 31.72 -6.81 14.30
CA LEU A 376 32.40 -7.14 15.56
C LEU A 376 33.53 -8.12 15.25
N ASP A 377 34.77 -7.64 15.39
CA ASP A 377 35.96 -8.47 15.21
C ASP A 377 36.11 -9.39 16.44
N CYS A 378 35.67 -10.65 16.30
CA CYS A 378 35.76 -11.70 17.31
C CYS A 378 37.03 -12.54 17.07
N PRO A 379 38.12 -12.35 17.83
CA PRO A 379 39.44 -12.88 17.42
C PRO A 379 39.62 -14.40 17.59
N GLU A 380 38.61 -15.15 18.05
CA GLU A 380 38.70 -16.60 18.28
C GLU A 380 37.70 -17.44 17.48
N LEU A 381 37.01 -16.86 16.50
CA LEU A 381 36.18 -17.61 15.55
C LEU A 381 36.78 -17.50 14.15
N THR A 382 36.94 -18.63 13.47
CA THR A 382 37.43 -18.66 12.08
C THR A 382 36.39 -18.19 11.06
N GLU A 383 35.24 -17.70 11.51
CA GLU A 383 34.14 -17.13 10.71
C GLU A 383 33.51 -15.94 11.50
N PRO A 384 33.11 -14.84 10.84
CA PRO A 384 32.52 -13.67 11.50
C PRO A 384 31.14 -13.98 12.11
N CYS A 385 30.88 -13.49 13.33
CA CYS A 385 29.57 -13.62 13.99
C CYS A 385 28.73 -12.35 13.83
N PHE A 386 27.52 -12.51 13.28
CA PHE A 386 26.53 -11.45 13.19
C PHE A 386 25.51 -11.57 14.33
N VAL A 387 25.25 -10.45 15.02
CA VAL A 387 24.25 -10.37 16.10
C VAL A 387 22.95 -9.82 15.51
N ASN A 388 21.94 -10.67 15.36
CA ASN A 388 20.67 -10.32 14.69
C ASN A 388 19.55 -9.87 15.66
N ARG A 389 19.82 -9.73 16.96
CA ARG A 389 18.83 -9.21 17.93
C ARG A 389 19.47 -8.30 18.97
N VAL A 390 19.00 -7.06 19.01
CA VAL A 390 19.19 -6.14 20.14
C VAL A 390 17.82 -5.84 20.72
N MET A 391 17.59 -6.27 21.97
CA MET A 391 16.41 -5.82 22.74
C MET A 391 16.78 -4.58 23.55
N LEU A 392 16.03 -3.51 23.34
CA LEU A 392 16.08 -2.28 24.12
C LEU A 392 14.90 -2.26 25.09
N PHE A 393 15.19 -2.19 26.39
CA PHE A 393 14.17 -1.87 27.40
C PHE A 393 14.61 -0.63 28.18
N GLY A 394 13.68 0.30 28.40
CA GLY A 394 13.93 1.49 29.20
C GLY A 394 12.67 2.17 29.68
N ALA A 395 12.63 2.49 30.97
CA ALA A 395 11.77 3.52 31.54
C ALA A 395 12.64 4.73 31.87
N CYS A 396 12.20 5.91 31.37
CA CYS A 396 12.66 7.30 31.52
C CYS A 396 14.16 7.65 31.71
N ASP A 397 14.97 6.87 32.42
CA ASP A 397 16.30 7.29 32.87
C ASP A 397 17.40 6.22 32.63
N ARG A 398 17.09 5.09 31.96
CA ARG A 398 18.06 4.03 31.63
C ARG A 398 17.74 3.37 30.29
N ILE A 399 18.77 3.19 29.45
CA ILE A 399 18.74 2.29 28.30
C ILE A 399 19.70 1.15 28.61
N GLY A 400 19.19 -0.08 28.68
CA GLY A 400 19.99 -1.29 28.72
C GLY A 400 19.93 -1.99 27.36
N VAL A 401 21.08 -2.48 26.89
CA VAL A 401 21.20 -3.32 25.69
C VAL A 401 21.37 -4.76 26.16
N MET A 402 20.48 -5.65 25.72
CA MET A 402 20.62 -7.09 25.96
C MET A 402 21.01 -7.77 24.64
N VAL A 403 22.10 -8.52 24.67
CA VAL A 403 22.53 -9.40 23.58
C VAL A 403 22.34 -10.84 24.08
N PRO A 404 21.50 -11.67 23.45
CA PRO A 404 21.39 -13.06 23.85
C PRO A 404 22.66 -13.82 23.44
N PRO A 405 23.12 -14.81 24.23
CA PRO A 405 24.28 -15.60 23.86
C PRO A 405 23.95 -16.51 22.66
N PRO A 406 24.94 -16.86 21.82
CA PRO A 406 24.74 -17.85 20.77
C PRO A 406 24.43 -19.23 21.37
N LEU A 407 23.70 -20.06 20.63
CA LEU A 407 23.31 -21.41 21.02
C LEU A 407 24.53 -22.20 21.55
N GLY A 408 24.57 -22.45 22.86
CA GLY A 408 25.59 -23.25 23.53
C GLY A 408 26.21 -22.68 24.82
N CYS A 409 25.90 -21.45 25.25
CA CYS A 409 26.41 -20.86 26.51
C CYS A 409 25.31 -20.57 27.54
N ASP A 410 25.69 -20.59 28.83
CA ASP A 410 24.85 -20.42 30.03
C ASP A 410 24.07 -19.08 30.00
N PRO A 411 22.72 -19.07 30.21
CA PRO A 411 21.86 -17.89 30.03
C PRO A 411 22.12 -16.67 30.93
N ASP A 412 23.06 -16.70 31.88
CA ASP A 412 23.24 -15.65 32.89
C ASP A 412 24.36 -14.63 32.60
N CYS A 413 24.91 -14.55 31.38
CA CYS A 413 25.89 -13.50 31.02
C CYS A 413 25.22 -12.19 30.57
N LEU A 414 25.27 -11.16 31.42
CA LEU A 414 24.76 -9.81 31.14
C LEU A 414 25.90 -8.84 30.80
N LEU A 415 25.91 -8.29 29.58
CA LEU A 415 26.77 -7.15 29.21
C LEU A 415 25.98 -5.84 29.35
N VAL A 416 26.37 -4.97 30.27
CA VAL A 416 25.77 -3.64 30.45
C VAL A 416 26.76 -2.58 29.98
N VAL A 417 26.44 -1.88 28.88
CA VAL A 417 27.16 -0.67 28.47
C VAL A 417 26.21 0.52 28.69
N GLY A 418 26.55 1.40 29.64
CA GLY A 418 25.78 2.61 29.91
C GLY A 418 26.63 3.87 29.68
N PRO A 419 26.07 4.96 29.13
CA PRO A 419 26.77 6.23 29.08
C PRO A 419 26.77 6.90 30.46
N ILE A 420 27.94 7.31 30.96
CA ILE A 420 28.04 8.22 32.09
C ILE A 420 28.04 9.65 31.53
N TRP A 421 26.96 10.40 31.77
CA TRP A 421 26.90 11.82 31.45
C TRP A 421 27.84 12.60 32.38
N GLY A 422 28.86 13.25 31.80
CA GLY A 422 29.59 14.33 32.46
C GLY A 422 28.80 15.65 32.35
N SER A 423 28.89 16.49 33.38
CA SER A 423 28.08 17.70 33.62
C SER A 423 28.29 18.89 32.66
N ALA A 424 28.65 18.67 31.39
CA ALA A 424 28.87 19.75 30.42
C ALA A 424 28.48 19.46 28.96
N GLY A 425 27.60 18.48 28.70
CA GLY A 425 26.76 18.44 27.48
C GLY A 425 27.46 18.67 26.12
N ARG A 426 28.54 17.94 25.81
CA ARG A 426 29.09 17.86 24.44
C ARG A 426 29.58 16.45 24.10
N LEU A 427 29.11 15.93 22.96
CA LEU A 427 29.65 14.76 22.26
C LEU A 427 30.69 15.25 21.23
N VAL A 428 31.89 14.66 21.22
CA VAL A 428 32.87 14.88 20.14
C VAL A 428 33.28 13.52 19.60
N VAL A 429 33.01 13.27 18.32
CA VAL A 429 33.58 12.15 17.57
C VAL A 429 34.10 12.70 16.24
N GLY A 430 35.40 12.49 15.97
CA GLY A 430 36.13 12.90 14.77
C GLY A 430 37.48 12.17 14.71
N PRO A 431 38.14 12.09 13.53
CA PRO A 431 38.86 10.91 13.06
C PRO A 431 40.28 10.76 13.63
N GLY A 432 40.71 9.51 13.82
CA GLY A 432 42.07 9.13 14.22
C GLY A 432 42.25 9.07 15.74
N LEU A 433 42.02 7.90 16.35
CA LEU A 433 42.17 7.68 17.78
C LEU A 433 43.65 7.70 18.20
N PRO A 434 44.09 8.57 19.12
CA PRO A 434 45.34 8.41 19.85
C PRO A 434 45.11 7.67 21.17
N LEU A 435 46.05 6.77 21.46
CA LEU A 435 46.37 6.03 22.69
C LEU A 435 45.77 6.57 24.02
N GLY A 436 45.25 5.64 24.85
CA GLY A 436 45.02 5.87 26.29
C GLY A 436 43.62 5.54 26.84
N LEU A 437 42.98 4.44 26.41
CA LEU A 437 41.73 3.98 27.02
C LEU A 437 42.02 3.03 28.20
N GLU A 438 41.50 3.37 29.39
CA GLU A 438 41.45 2.47 30.54
C GLU A 438 40.16 1.65 30.48
N LEU A 439 40.30 0.32 30.56
CA LEU A 439 39.17 -0.58 30.74
C LEU A 439 39.06 -0.92 32.23
N CYS A 440 37.96 -0.53 32.88
CA CYS A 440 37.68 -0.92 34.26
C CYS A 440 36.53 -1.93 34.27
N VAL A 441 36.80 -3.14 34.74
CA VAL A 441 35.80 -4.20 34.87
C VAL A 441 35.40 -4.31 36.34
N GLN A 442 34.10 -4.24 36.61
CA GLN A 442 33.56 -4.48 37.95
C GLN A 442 33.30 -5.98 38.10
N CYS A 443 34.08 -6.66 38.93
CA CYS A 443 33.87 -8.07 39.22
C CYS A 443 33.04 -8.25 40.50
N GLY A 444 31.82 -8.77 40.34
CA GLY A 444 31.16 -9.59 41.35
C GLY A 444 30.24 -8.90 42.37
N CYS A 445 29.19 -9.64 42.72
CA CYS A 445 28.11 -9.29 43.66
C CYS A 445 28.54 -9.40 45.13
N VAL A 446 29.08 -8.34 45.75
CA VAL A 446 29.01 -8.13 47.22
C VAL A 446 29.01 -6.63 47.53
N ALA A 447 28.44 -6.24 48.67
CA ALA A 447 27.98 -4.90 49.09
C ALA A 447 29.01 -3.73 49.16
N ALA A 448 30.17 -3.81 48.53
CA ALA A 448 31.04 -2.64 48.29
C ALA A 448 31.89 -2.87 47.02
N PRO A 449 31.75 -2.07 45.95
CA PRO A 449 32.48 -2.31 44.69
C PRO A 449 33.95 -1.92 44.81
N SER A 450 34.84 -2.80 44.35
CA SER A 450 36.25 -2.49 44.05
C SER A 450 36.44 -2.58 42.54
N PHE A 451 37.18 -1.64 41.94
CA PHE A 451 37.45 -1.60 40.50
C PHE A 451 38.86 -2.11 40.20
N LEU A 452 39.01 -2.95 39.19
CA LEU A 452 40.30 -3.27 38.58
C LEU A 452 40.37 -2.57 37.23
N CYS A 453 41.33 -1.66 37.07
CA CYS A 453 41.57 -0.95 35.83
C CYS A 453 42.92 -1.39 35.26
N VAL A 454 42.95 -1.77 33.98
CA VAL A 454 44.18 -2.18 33.28
C VAL A 454 44.43 -1.22 32.12
N ASN A 455 45.67 -0.76 32.02
CA ASN A 455 46.13 0.12 30.96
C ASN A 455 46.83 -0.72 29.88
N LEU A 456 46.32 -0.67 28.64
CA LEU A 456 46.86 -1.44 27.52
C LEU A 456 47.80 -0.56 26.71
N SER A 457 49.10 -0.88 26.74
CA SER A 457 50.08 -0.39 25.76
C SER A 457 50.58 -1.55 24.91
N GLU A 458 50.84 -1.25 23.64
CA GLU A 458 51.12 -2.20 22.55
C GLU A 458 52.03 -3.40 22.89
N GLY A 459 51.64 -4.58 22.41
CA GLY A 459 52.58 -5.67 22.11
C GLY A 459 52.67 -6.84 23.08
N ARG A 460 51.68 -7.12 23.94
CA ARG A 460 51.70 -8.35 24.78
C ARG A 460 50.35 -9.06 24.86
N ARG A 461 50.38 -10.40 24.80
CA ARG A 461 49.27 -11.28 25.19
C ARG A 461 49.30 -11.48 26.70
N ILE A 462 48.14 -11.46 27.35
CA ILE A 462 47.97 -11.85 28.76
C ILE A 462 47.14 -13.13 28.79
N LEU A 463 47.71 -14.17 29.40
CA LEU A 463 46.98 -15.36 29.85
C LEU A 463 46.62 -15.14 31.32
N VAL A 464 45.34 -15.28 31.65
CA VAL A 464 44.89 -15.39 33.05
C VAL A 464 43.99 -16.61 33.15
N GLY A 465 44.32 -17.50 34.06
CA GLY A 465 43.43 -18.56 34.56
C GLY A 465 43.84 -18.89 35.99
N PRO A 466 43.23 -19.91 36.62
CA PRO A 466 41.86 -20.36 36.43
C PRO A 466 40.83 -19.40 37.06
#